data_AF-A0A519V049-F1
#
_entry.id   AF-A0A519V049-F1
#
_cell.length_a   1.000
_cell.length_b   1.000
_cell.length_c   1.000
_cell.angle_alpha   90.00
_cell.angle_beta   90.00
_cell.angle_gamma   90.00
#
_symmetry.space_group_name_H-M   'P 1'
#
loop_
_entity.id
_entity.type
_entity.pdbx_description
1 polymer ?
#
loop_
_entity_poly.entity_id
_entity_poly.type
_entity_poly.pdbx_seq_one_letter_code
_entity_poly.pdbx_strand_id
1 'polypeptide(L)' 'MLPLPALPARAAEVPRQGPVVLYCQSGVRSRQALELLRSLGYDNVRALRGGLEEW' A
#
# COMPACT_ATOMS: atom_id res chain seq x y z
N MET A 1 8.84 3.24 -6.73
CA MET A 1 7.39 2.92 -6.58
C MET A 1 7.22 1.43 -6.76
N LEU A 2 6.40 0.75 -5.94
CA LEU A 2 6.05 -0.65 -6.13
C LEU A 2 4.66 -0.73 -6.77
N PRO A 3 4.52 -1.14 -8.04
CA PRO A 3 3.23 -1.19 -8.72
C PRO A 3 2.31 -2.26 -8.11
N LEU A 4 1.01 -1.99 -8.04
CA LEU A 4 0.02 -2.95 -7.51
C LEU A 4 0.08 -4.35 -8.17
N PRO A 5 0.24 -4.50 -9.50
CA PRO A 5 0.32 -5.83 -10.12
C PRO A 5 1.56 -6.65 -9.68
N ALA A 6 2.65 -5.97 -9.33
CA ALA A 6 3.88 -6.61 -8.88
C ALA A 6 3.90 -6.88 -7.37
N LEU A 7 2.98 -6.25 -6.62
CA LEU A 7 2.93 -6.31 -5.16
C LEU A 7 2.78 -7.73 -4.60
N PRO A 8 1.93 -8.64 -5.15
CA PRO A 8 1.83 -9.99 -4.62
C PRO A 8 3.15 -10.76 -4.65
N ALA A 9 3.92 -10.62 -5.72
CA ALA A 9 5.21 -11.31 -5.88
C ALA A 9 6.35 -10.68 -5.06
N ARG A 10 6.20 -9.40 -4.68
CA ARG A 10 7.24 -8.58 -4.07
C ARG A 10 6.86 -8.03 -2.70
N ALA A 11 5.82 -8.59 -2.07
CA ALA A 11 5.30 -8.10 -0.80
C ALA A 11 6.38 -8.06 0.30
N ALA A 12 7.34 -8.98 0.26
CA ALA A 12 8.47 -9.04 1.19
C ALA A 12 9.37 -7.78 1.19
N GLU A 13 9.32 -6.95 0.14
CA GLU A 13 10.04 -5.67 0.11
C GLU A 13 9.39 -4.60 0.98
N VAL A 14 8.12 -4.79 1.37
CA VAL A 14 7.45 -3.87 2.28
C VAL A 14 8.00 -4.08 3.69
N PRO A 15 8.49 -3.01 4.36
CA PRO A 15 8.97 -3.11 5.73
C PRO A 15 7.87 -3.59 6.68
N ARG A 16 8.21 -4.52 7.57
CA ARG A 16 7.31 -4.96 8.65
C ARG A 16 7.39 -4.09 9.91
N GLN A 17 8.35 -3.18 9.97
CA GLN A 17 8.57 -2.30 11.12
C GLN A 17 8.44 -0.84 10.71
N GLY A 18 7.89 -0.02 11.62
CA GLY A 18 7.61 1.39 11.37
C GLY A 18 6.37 1.62 10.50
N PRO A 19 5.83 2.84 10.46
CA PRO A 19 4.64 3.15 9.67
C PRO A 19 4.93 3.12 8.17
N VAL A 20 4.08 2.45 7.39
CA VAL A 20 4.15 2.41 5.93
C VAL A 20 2.91 3.08 5.34
N VAL A 21 3.13 4.10 4.51
CA VAL A 21 2.05 4.82 3.82
C VAL A 21 2.04 4.46 2.33
N LEU A 22 0.90 3.95 1.86
CA LEU A 22 0.65 3.61 0.47
C LEU A 22 -0.09 4.77 -0.20
N TYR A 23 0.38 5.19 -1.36
CA TYR A 23 -0.28 6.22 -2.16
C TYR A 23 -0.34 5.83 -3.63
N CYS A 24 -1.29 6.42 -4.32
CA CYS A 24 -1.36 6.45 -5.77
C CYS A 24 -2.03 7.79 -6.18
N GLN A 25 -2.29 7.98 -7.46
CA GLN A 25 -2.89 9.22 -7.95
C GLN A 25 -4.23 9.56 -7.27
N SER A 26 -5.22 8.67 -7.30
CA SER A 26 -6.59 8.91 -6.79
C SER A 26 -6.97 8.10 -5.54
N GLY A 27 -6.01 7.42 -4.91
CA GLY A 27 -6.25 6.55 -3.73
C GLY A 27 -6.83 5.15 -4.01
N VAL A 28 -7.31 4.86 -5.23
CA VAL A 28 -7.93 3.57 -5.59
C VAL A 28 -6.96 2.39 -5.45
N ARG A 29 -5.78 2.49 -6.09
CA ARG A 29 -4.77 1.41 -6.10
C ARG A 29 -4.11 1.21 -4.74
N SER A 30 -3.91 2.28 -3.97
CA SER A 30 -3.33 2.20 -2.63
C SER A 30 -4.26 1.52 -1.63
N ARG A 31 -5.59 1.63 -1.79
CA ARG A 31 -6.54 0.81 -1.01
C ARG A 31 -6.47 -0.68 -1.35
N GLN A 32 -6.39 -1.02 -2.63
CA GLN A 32 -6.22 -2.42 -3.04
C GLN A 32 -4.92 -3.02 -2.50
N ALA A 33 -3.83 -2.25 -2.56
CA ALA A 33 -2.55 -2.63 -1.96
C ALA A 33 -2.65 -2.80 -0.43
N LEU A 34 -3.40 -1.94 0.25
CA LEU A 34 -3.64 -2.02 1.69
C LEU A 34 -4.36 -3.32 2.07
N GLU A 35 -5.42 -3.68 1.35
CA GLU A 35 -6.19 -4.91 1.60
C GLU A 35 -5.32 -6.15 1.39
N LEU A 36 -4.53 -6.18 0.32
CA LEU A 36 -3.58 -7.26 0.05
C LEU A 36 -2.50 -7.38 1.14
N LEU A 37 -1.87 -6.27 1.54
CA LEU A 37 -0.82 -6.34 2.56
C LEU A 37 -1.41 -6.73 3.93
N ARG A 38 -2.61 -6.28 4.27
CA ARG A 38 -3.29 -6.71 5.49
C ARG A 38 -3.60 -8.21 5.49
N SER A 39 -4.02 -8.78 4.36
CA SER A 39 -4.25 -10.23 4.28
C SER A 39 -2.96 -11.05 4.42
N LEU A 40 -1.81 -10.45 4.11
CA LEU A 40 -0.48 -11.01 4.33
C LEU A 40 0.10 -10.73 5.73
N GLY A 41 -0.71 -10.18 6.64
CA GLY A 41 -0.35 -9.92 8.04
C GLY A 41 0.46 -8.65 8.27
N TYR A 42 0.39 -7.67 7.37
CA TYR A 42 0.95 -6.33 7.61
C TYR A 42 -0.07 -5.49 8.39
N ASP A 43 0.30 -5.10 9.61
CA ASP A 43 -0.50 -4.26 10.53
C ASP A 43 -0.09 -2.78 10.50
N ASN A 44 1.15 -2.52 10.07
CA ASN A 44 1.81 -1.22 10.01
C ASN A 44 1.50 -0.39 8.74
N VAL A 45 0.63 -0.88 7.85
CA VAL A 45 0.29 -0.23 6.58
C VAL A 45 -0.95 0.65 6.68
N ARG A 46 -0.91 1.81 6.03
CA ARG A 46 -2.02 2.76 5.87
C ARG A 46 -2.07 3.26 4.43
N ALA A 47 -3.26 3.50 3.88
CA ALA A 47 -3.42 4.10 2.56
C ALA A 47 -3.80 5.58 2.68
N LEU A 48 -3.15 6.42 1.88
CA LEU A 48 -3.55 7.81 1.70
C LEU A 48 -4.92 7.87 1.04
N ARG A 49 -5.89 8.49 1.74
CA ARG A 49 -7.23 8.79 1.21
C ARG A 49 -7.11 9.87 0.12
N GLY A 50 -7.89 9.74 -0.95
CA GLY A 50 -7.88 10.67 -2.08
C GLY A 50 -6.64 10.56 -2.99
N GLY A 51 -5.56 9.95 -2.50
CA GLY A 51 -4.32 9.87 -3.24
C GLY A 51 -3.62 11.22 -3.33
N LEU A 52 -2.73 11.37 -4.31
CA LEU A 52 -2.02 12.61 -4.56
C LEU A 52 -2.92 13.75 -5.06
N GLU A 53 -4.11 13.43 -5.60
CA GLU A 53 -5.07 14.44 -6.05
C GLU A 53 -5.68 15.26 -4.91
N GLU A 54 -5.67 14.75 -3.69
CA GLU A 54 -6.24 15.40 -2.50
C GLU A 54 -5.18 15.68 -1.40
N TRP A 55 -3.88 15.61 -1.74
CA TRP A 55 -2.78 15.84 -0.79
C TRP A 55 -2.45 17.32 -0.62
#